data_AF-A0A0G1N5R1-F1
#
_entry.id   AF-A0A0G1N5R1-F1
#
_cell.length_a   1.000
_cell.length_b   1.000
_cell.length_c   1.000
_cell.angle_alpha   90.00
_cell.angle_beta   90.00
_cell.angle_gamma   90.00
#
_symmetry.space_group_name_H-M   'P 1'
#
loop_
_entity.id
_entity.type
_entity.pdbx_description
1 polymer ?
#
loop_
_entity_poly.entity_id
_entity_poly.type
_entity_poly.pdbx_seq_one_letter_code
_entity_poly.pdbx_strand_id
1 'polypeptide(L)' 'MKIIKVLGFTILMLLGVATFVYGGWDDSPGGQGLGVLMVVGGVVGLVKTLKKNP' A
#
# COMPACT_ATOMS: atom_id res chain seq x y z
N MET A 1 -8.13 -16.54 -7.36
CA MET A 1 -8.16 -15.16 -6.79
C MET A 1 -6.93 -14.76 -5.96
N LYS A 2 -6.09 -15.70 -5.47
CA LYS A 2 -4.88 -15.37 -4.67
C LYS A 2 -3.93 -14.42 -5.42
N ILE A 3 -3.66 -14.70 -6.70
CA ILE A 3 -2.78 -13.87 -7.55
C ILE A 3 -3.31 -12.43 -7.70
N ILE A 4 -4.62 -12.25 -7.92
CA ILE A 4 -5.25 -10.93 -8.06
C ILE A 4 -5.12 -10.13 -6.76
N LYS A 5 -5.30 -10.78 -5.60
CA LYS A 5 -5.11 -10.12 -4.30
C LYS A 5 -3.67 -9.69 -4.08
N VAL A 6 -2.71 -10.57 -4.39
CA VAL A 6 -1.28 -10.27 -4.28
C VAL A 6 -0.90 -9.09 -5.18
N LEU A 7 -1.33 -9.11 -6.45
CA LEU A 7 -1.11 -8.00 -7.38
C LEU A 7 -1.76 -6.71 -6.90
N GLY A 8 -3.01 -6.78 -6.43
CA GLY A 8 -3.74 -5.63 -5.90
C GLY A 8 -3.04 -4.98 -4.71
N PHE A 9 -2.58 -5.76 -3.73
CA PHE A 9 -1.83 -5.22 -2.59
C PHE A 9 -0.45 -4.68 -3.01
N THR A 10 0.20 -5.29 -4.00
CA THR A 10 1.47 -4.80 -4.53
C THR A 10 1.30 -3.44 -5.19
N ILE A 11 0.28 -3.29 -6.03
CA ILE A 11 -0.07 -2.00 -6.66
C ILE A 11 -0.43 -0.97 -5.60
N LEU A 12 -1.21 -1.34 -4.58
CA LEU A 12 -1.57 -0.42 -3.49
C LEU A 12 -0.33 0.10 -2.74
N MET A 13 0.68 -0.74 -2.50
CA MET A 13 1.93 -0.31 -1.88
C MET A 13 2.71 0.64 -2.79
N LEU A 14 2.80 0.35 -4.09
CA LEU A 14 3.46 1.25 -5.06
C LEU A 14 2.77 2.62 -5.11
N LEU A 15 1.44 2.64 -5.14
CA LEU A 15 0.65 3.87 -5.06
C LEU A 15 0.88 4.59 -3.74
N GLY A 16 0.93 3.87 -2.61
CA GLY A 16 1.21 4.47 -1.30
C GLY A 16 2.58 5.16 -1.26
N VAL A 17 3.63 4.53 -1.80
CA VAL A 17 4.95 5.14 -1.93
C VAL A 17 4.91 6.37 -2.83
N ALA A 18 4.24 6.29 -3.99
CA ALA A 18 4.08 7.42 -4.89
C ALA A 18 3.33 8.59 -4.24
N THR A 19 2.24 8.32 -3.52
CA THR A 19 1.47 9.32 -2.77
C THR A 19 2.27 9.92 -1.62
N PHE A 20 3.12 9.14 -0.94
CA PHE A 20 4.01 9.65 0.10
C PHE A 20 5.04 10.62 -0.47
N VAL A 21 5.71 10.24 -1.56
CA VAL A 21 6.72 11.07 -2.22
C VAL A 21 6.09 12.33 -2.79
N TYR A 22 4.96 12.21 -3.50
CA TYR A 22 4.23 13.35 -4.04
C TYR A 22 3.70 14.26 -2.94
N GLY A 23 3.16 13.70 -1.85
CA GLY A 23 2.73 14.47 -0.68
C GLY A 23 3.89 15.21 -0.01
N GLY A 24 5.09 14.63 0.02
CA GLY A 24 6.29 15.34 0.48
C GLY A 24 6.76 16.44 -0.47
N TRP A 25 6.58 16.27 -1.78
CA TRP A 25 6.86 17.32 -2.77
C TRP A 25 5.87 18.49 -2.66
N ASP A 26 4.61 18.21 -2.37
CA ASP A 26 3.54 19.19 -2.13
C ASP A 26 3.50 19.75 -0.69
N ASP A 27 4.50 19.40 0.15
CA ASP A 27 4.55 19.73 1.59
C ASP A 27 3.21 19.45 2.34
N SER A 28 2.51 18.41 1.88
CA SER A 28 1.19 18.03 2.35
C SER A 28 1.29 16.84 3.32
N PRO A 29 1.15 17.08 4.63
CA PRO A 29 1.22 16.00 5.62
C PRO A 29 0.08 14.98 5.44
N GLY A 30 -1.04 15.40 4.84
CA GLY A 30 -2.14 14.50 4.49
C GLY A 30 -1.76 13.49 3.41
N GLY A 31 -1.04 13.93 2.36
CA GLY A 31 -0.54 13.03 1.30
C GLY A 31 0.45 12.02 1.84
N GLN A 32 1.39 12.45 2.69
CA GLN A 32 2.30 11.55 3.39
C GLN A 32 1.55 10.56 4.29
N GLY A 33 0.61 11.03 5.11
CA GLY A 33 -0.20 10.18 5.97
C GLY A 33 -0.98 9.11 5.20
N LEU A 34 -1.64 9.50 4.11
CA LEU A 34 -2.34 8.57 3.23
C LEU A 34 -1.40 7.56 2.58
N GLY A 35 -0.23 8.01 2.12
CA GLY A 35 0.80 7.13 1.55
C GLY A 35 1.23 6.04 2.53
N VAL A 36 1.49 6.41 3.80
CA VAL A 36 1.81 5.44 4.86
C VAL A 36 0.67 4.45 5.09
N LEU A 37 -0.58 4.93 5.20
CA LEU A 37 -1.73 4.06 5.41
C LEU A 37 -1.92 3.06 4.27
N MET A 38 -1.73 3.49 3.02
CA MET A 38 -1.80 2.61 1.85
C MET A 38 -0.71 1.53 1.88
N VAL A 39 0.53 1.89 2.21
CA VAL A 39 1.64 0.92 2.33
C VAL A 39 1.37 -0.07 3.46
N VAL A 40 1.03 0.40 4.66
CA VAL A 40 0.75 -0.45 5.82
C VAL A 40 -0.45 -1.38 5.54
N GLY A 41 -1.53 -0.84 4.99
CA GLY A 41 -2.70 -1.63 4.59
C GLY A 41 -2.36 -2.68 3.54
N GLY A 42 -1.54 -2.34 2.55
CA GLY A 42 -1.01 -3.25 1.54
C GLY A 42 -0.21 -4.40 2.14
N VAL A 43 0.75 -4.11 3.03
CA VAL A 43 1.56 -5.12 3.72
C VAL A 43 0.68 -6.05 4.55
N VAL A 44 -0.22 -5.50 5.39
CA VAL A 44 -1.10 -6.30 6.24
C VAL A 44 -2.03 -7.19 5.39
N GLY A 45 -2.60 -6.64 4.32
CA GLY A 45 -3.45 -7.38 3.38
C GLY A 45 -2.71 -8.52 2.67
N LEU A 46 -1.48 -8.27 2.25
CA LEU A 46 -0.61 -9.25 1.61
C LEU A 46 -0.27 -10.39 2.59
N VAL A 47 0.19 -10.07 3.80
CA VAL A 47 0.53 -11.05 4.84
C VAL A 47 -0.68 -11.93 5.17
N LYS A 48 -1.87 -11.34 5.36
CA LYS A 48 -3.10 -12.10 5.63
C LYS A 48 -3.47 -13.02 4.45
N THR A 49 -3.27 -12.56 3.22
CA THR A 49 -3.57 -13.35 2.00
C THR A 49 -2.64 -14.55 1.86
N LEU A 50 -1.36 -14.37 2.19
CA LEU A 50 -0.35 -15.44 2.18
C LEU A 50 -0.62 -16.44 3.31
N LYS A 51 -0.89 -15.98 4.53
CA LYS A 51 -1.19 -16.86 5.67
C LYS A 51 -2.47 -17.69 5.50
N LYS A 52 -3.49 -17.15 4.82
CA LYS A 52 -4.76 -17.87 4.59
C LYS A 52 -4.66 -19.00 3.57
N ASN A 53 -3.68 -18.93 2.67
CA ASN A 53 -3.42 -19.95 1.67
C ASN A 53 -1.94 -20.33 1.76
N PRO A 54 -1.51 -21.08 2.79
CA PRO A 54 -0.12 -21.52 2.91
C PRO A 54 0.33 -22.30 1.66
#